data_AF-A0AA39K6Y8-F1
#
_entry.id   AF-A0AA39K6Y8-F1
#
_cell.length_a   1.000
_cell.length_b   1.000
_cell.length_c   1.000
_cell.angle_alpha   90.00
_cell.angle_beta   90.00
_cell.angle_gamma   90.00
#
_symmetry.space_group_name_H-M   'P 1'
#
loop_
_entity.id
_entity.type
_entity.pdbx_description
1 polymer ?
#
loop_
_entity_poly.entity_id
_entity_poly.type
_entity_poly.pdbx_seq_one_letter_code
_entity_poly.pdbx_strand_id
1 'polypeptide(L)' 'MQRHTFTALNSTFIVDSEYQFVKELGQGAYGCVVAARHRRSGEGCAIKKITNINTKVHLDSAIHDGS' A
#
# COMPACT_ATOMS: atom_id res chain seq x y z
N MET A 1 16.11 3.68 -6.36
CA MET A 1 14.88 3.29 -5.64
C MET A 1 15.28 2.56 -4.37
N GLN A 2 15.23 3.25 -3.23
CA GLN A 2 15.50 2.67 -1.92
C GLN A 2 14.15 2.20 -1.36
N ARG A 3 14.07 0.97 -0.86
CA ARG A 3 12.83 0.44 -0.27
C ARG A 3 12.94 0.46 1.25
N HIS A 4 11.82 0.68 1.89
CA HIS A 4 11.67 0.58 3.34
C HIS A 4 10.53 -0.37 3.69
N THR A 5 10.52 -0.82 4.94
CA THR A 5 9.57 -1.81 5.42
C THR A 5 8.85 -1.29 6.66
N PHE A 6 7.55 -1.51 6.75
CA PHE A 6 6.76 -1.24 7.94
C PHE A 6 5.72 -2.34 8.16
N THR A 7 5.16 -2.44 9.36
CA THR A 7 4.11 -3.41 9.69
C THR A 7 2.81 -2.68 9.96
N ALA A 8 1.73 -3.14 9.31
CA ALA A 8 0.37 -2.63 9.46
C ALA A 8 -0.61 -3.79 9.20
N LEU A 9 -1.74 -3.84 9.91
CA LEU A 9 -2.76 -4.88 9.74
C LEU A 9 -2.16 -6.30 9.77
N ASN A 10 -1.28 -6.54 10.76
CA ASN A 10 -0.54 -7.79 10.96
C ASN A 10 0.27 -8.25 9.72
N SER A 11 0.59 -7.32 8.83
CA SER A 11 1.27 -7.57 7.56
C SER A 11 2.47 -6.66 7.38
N THR A 12 3.56 -7.23 6.87
CA THR A 12 4.75 -6.46 6.50
C THR A 12 4.60 -5.87 5.10
N PHE A 13 4.65 -4.54 4.99
CA PHE A 13 4.64 -3.80 3.73
C PHE A 13 6.06 -3.43 3.34
N ILE A 14 6.43 -3.68 2.09
CA ILE A 14 7.70 -3.24 1.50
C ILE A 14 7.36 -2.21 0.44
N VAL A 15 7.72 -0.95 0.67
CA VAL A 15 7.30 0.18 -0.16
C VAL A 15 8.53 1.02 -0.50
N ASP A 16 8.51 1.70 -1.65
CA ASP A 16 9.55 2.69 -1.96
C ASP A 16 9.63 3.77 -0.87
N SER A 17 10.85 4.18 -0.54
CA SER A 17 11.17 5.26 0.39
C SER A 17 10.51 6.60 0.05
N GLU A 18 10.07 6.79 -1.20
CA GLU A 18 9.32 7.95 -1.64
C GLU A 18 7.90 8.00 -1.07
N TYR A 19 7.37 6.91 -0.53
CA TYR A 19 6.06 6.86 0.11
C TYR A 19 6.20 6.75 1.62
N GLN A 20 5.36 7.48 2.33
CA GLN A 20 5.26 7.45 3.79
C GLN A 20 3.94 6.80 4.19
N PHE A 21 3.98 5.78 5.06
CA PHE A 21 2.78 5.24 5.70
C PHE A 21 2.05 6.34 6.49
N VAL A 22 0.74 6.43 6.33
CA VAL A 22 -0.12 7.41 7.01
C VAL A 22 -1.01 6.74 8.04
N LYS A 23 -1.85 5.79 7.61
CA LYS A 23 -2.76 5.04 8.50
C LYS A 23 -3.22 3.74 7.86
N GLU A 24 -3.73 2.84 8.69
CA GLU A 24 -4.43 1.65 8.23
C GLU A 24 -5.81 2.03 7.66
N LEU A 25 -6.22 1.42 6.55
CA LEU A 25 -7.54 1.64 5.95
C LEU A 25 -8.46 0.46 6.19
N GLY A 26 -7.95 -0.76 6.03
CA GLY A 26 -8.72 -1.96 6.35
C GLY A 26 -8.16 -3.23 5.73
N GLN A 27 -8.72 -4.35 6.14
CA GLN A 27 -8.38 -5.68 5.63
C GLN A 27 -9.61 -6.29 4.95
N GLY A 28 -9.43 -6.78 3.73
CA GLY A 28 -10.45 -7.53 2.98
C GLY A 28 -10.04 -8.97 2.76
N ALA A 29 -10.90 -9.75 2.11
CA ALA A 29 -10.66 -11.16 1.81
C ALA A 29 -9.37 -11.44 1.00
N TYR A 30 -8.87 -10.42 0.29
CA TYR A 30 -7.69 -10.53 -0.58
C TYR A 30 -6.45 -9.84 -0.01
N GLY A 31 -6.51 -9.30 1.22
CA GLY A 31 -5.36 -8.68 1.88
C GLY A 31 -5.64 -7.31 2.50
N CYS A 32 -4.58 -6.56 2.76
CA CYS A 32 -4.59 -5.37 3.62
C CYS A 32 -4.36 -4.09 2.82
N VAL A 33 -5.08 -3.03 3.15
CA VAL A 33 -4.97 -1.70 2.53
C VAL A 33 -4.50 -0.69 3.56
N VAL A 34 -3.51 0.12 3.19
CA VAL A 34 -3.01 1.24 3.99
C VAL A 34 -3.03 2.53 3.18
N ALA A 35 -3.21 3.66 3.84
CA ALA A 35 -3.00 4.97 3.25
C ALA A 35 -1.52 5.32 3.33
N ALA A 36 -0.99 5.85 2.23
CA ALA A 36 0.35 6.38 2.14
C ALA A 36 0.31 7.78 1.53
N ARG A 37 1.42 8.51 1.68
CA ARG A 37 1.62 9.82 1.07
C ARG A 37 2.94 9.85 0.35
N HIS A 38 2.94 10.30 -0.90
CA HIS A 38 4.17 10.52 -1.64
C HIS A 38 4.90 11.73 -1.06
N ARG A 39 6.16 11.54 -0.65
CA ARG A 39 6.94 12.54 0.09
C ARG A 39 7.27 13.78 -0.74
N ARG A 40 7.45 13.63 -2.05
CA ARG A 40 7.82 14.75 -2.94
C ARG A 40 6.61 15.58 -3.37
N SER A 41 5.52 14.94 -3.82
CA SER A 41 4.33 15.68 -4.29
C SER A 41 3.33 15.99 -3.18
N GLY A 42 3.39 15.27 -2.06
CA GLY A 42 2.39 15.38 -0.98
C GLY A 42 1.08 14.65 -1.26
N GLU A 43 0.95 13.99 -2.42
CA GLU A 43 -0.27 13.28 -2.82
C GLU A 43 -0.52 12.05 -1.96
N GLY A 44 -1.77 11.89 -1.52
CA GLY A 44 -2.23 10.71 -0.81
C GLY A 44 -2.56 9.57 -1.79
N CYS A 45 -2.23 8.34 -1.41
CA CYS A 45 -2.58 7.15 -2.17
C CYS A 45 -2.90 5.98 -1.24
N ALA A 46 -3.62 4.97 -1.75
CA ALA A 46 -3.79 3.70 -1.07
C ALA A 46 -2.79 2.66 -1.59
N ILE A 47 -2.20 1.87 -0.70
CA ILE A 47 -1.32 0.73 -1.03
C ILE A 47 -2.03 -0.55 -0.59
N LYS A 48 -2.21 -1.52 -1.49
CA LYS A 48 -2.97 -2.73 -1.23
C LYS A 48 -2.07 -3.96 -1.30
N LYS A 49 -1.66 -4.46 -0.14
CA LYS A 49 -0.94 -5.72 -0.06
C LYS A 49 -1.90 -6.88 -0.30
N ILE A 50 -1.76 -7.55 -1.44
CA ILE A 50 -2.54 -8.76 -1.76
C ILE A 50 -1.91 -9.98 -1.07
N THR A 51 -2.69 -10.72 -0.29
CA THR A 51 -2.28 -11.98 0.35
C THR A 51 -3.13 -13.12 -0.22
N ASN A 52 -2.49 -14.04 -0.95
CA ASN A 52 -3.07 -15.21 -1.61
C ASN A 52 -3.81 -14.93 -2.94
N ILE A 53 -3.14 -15.19 -4.07
CA ILE A 53 -3.74 -15.17 -5.41
C ILE A 53 -3.37 -16.46 -6.15
N ASN A 54 -4.32 -17.40 -6.29
CA ASN A 54 -4.24 -18.49 -7.26
C ASN A 54 -4.61 -18.01 -8.69
N THR A 55 -4.51 -16.72 -8.98
CA THR A 55 -4.85 -16.16 -10.29
C THR A 55 -3.89 -15.05 -10.67
N LYS A 56 -2.99 -15.38 -11.59
CA LYS A 56 -2.25 -14.52 -12.55
C LYS A 56 -2.07 -13.04 -12.13
N VAL A 57 -0.92 -12.80 -11.50
CA VAL A 57 -0.18 -11.54 -11.34
C VAL A 57 -0.70 -10.35 -12.16
N HIS A 58 -1.28 -9.34 -11.51
CA HIS A 58 -1.28 -7.96 -11.99
C HIS A 58 -1.11 -6.99 -10.81
N LEU A 59 0.12 -6.49 -10.70
CA LEU A 59 0.66 -5.29 -10.03
C LEU A 59 -0.29 -4.52 -9.08
N ASP A 60 0.14 -4.39 -7.81
CA ASP A 60 -0.40 -3.46 -6.82
C ASP A 60 -0.43 -2.04 -7.40
N SER A 61 -1.63 -1.53 -7.68
CA SER A 61 -1.85 -0.23 -8.32
C SER A 61 -2.45 0.72 -7.28
N ALA A 62 -1.79 1.87 -7.07
CA ALA A 62 -2.30 2.93 -6.22
C ALA A 62 -3.65 3.43 -6.75
N ILE A 63 -4.72 3.22 -5.97
CA ILE A 63 -6.03 3.79 -6.29
C ILE A 63 -6.01 5.25 -5.80
N HIS A 64 -6.17 6.20 -6.71
CA HIS A 64 -6.28 7.63 -6.41
C HIS A 64 -7.70 7.88 -5.90
N ASP A 65 -7.85 8.21 -4.61
CA ASP A 65 -9.14 8.56 -4.00
C ASP A 65 -9.50 9.98 -4.43
N GLY A 66 -10.28 10.11 -5.50
CA GLY A 66 -10.84 11.37 -5.94
C GLY A 66 -12.17 11.62 -5.23
N SER A 67 -12.20 12.55 -4.29
CA SER A 67 -13.40 13.20 -3.75
C SER A 67 -13.04 14.58 -3.21
#